data_AF-A0AAV9W5Z6-F1
#
_entry.id   AF-A0AAV9W5Z6-F1
#
_cell.length_a   1.000
_cell.length_b   1.000
_cell.length_c   1.000
_cell.angle_alpha   90.00
_cell.angle_beta   90.00
_cell.angle_gamma   90.00
#
_symmetry.space_group_name_H-M   'P 1'
#
loop_
_entity.id
_entity.type
_entity.pdbx_description
1 polymer ?
#
loop_
_entity_poly.entity_id
_entity_poly.type
_entity_poly.pdbx_seq_one_letter_code
_entity_poly.pdbx_strand_id
1 'polypeptide(L)'
;MSYTALLEAATSLCTSFAQKSPPPNLLSHFSPKIKAFEHGPQNFAPFIGREFEGIEGVTEYLSLLGKYLDYEAMSFSEYFVDERLGKVSVKGKGRFTWIETGVKWDEGFTYTLDYVEEDGELKVARYQVWADTGALYLARLGQRVEDVPAIAD
;
A
#
# COMPACT_ATOMS: atom_id res chain seq x y z
N MET A 1 5.84 -21.70 6.53
CA MET A 1 4.47 -21.15 6.67
C MET A 1 3.62 -21.82 5.61
N SER A 2 2.38 -22.20 5.90
CA SER A 2 1.52 -22.86 4.92
C SER A 2 0.88 -21.85 3.98
N TYR A 3 0.50 -22.31 2.78
CA TYR A 3 -0.22 -21.52 1.78
C TYR A 3 -1.45 -20.84 2.38
N THR A 4 -2.28 -21.61 3.08
CA THR A 4 -3.53 -21.13 3.69
C THR A 4 -3.28 -20.03 4.71
N ALA A 5 -2.31 -20.22 5.62
CA ALA A 5 -2.01 -19.23 6.65
C ALA A 5 -1.50 -17.91 6.06
N LEU A 6 -0.63 -17.98 5.06
CA LEU A 6 -0.13 -16.80 4.34
C LEU A 6 -1.25 -16.06 3.61
N LEU A 7 -2.11 -16.80 2.92
CA LEU A 7 -3.25 -16.24 2.19
C LEU A 7 -4.24 -15.57 3.15
N GLU A 8 -4.55 -16.20 4.28
CA GLU A 8 -5.44 -15.64 5.31
C GLU A 8 -4.87 -14.37 5.92
N ALA A 9 -3.58 -14.38 6.29
CA ALA A 9 -2.91 -13.19 6.84
C ALA A 9 -2.90 -12.02 5.84
N ALA A 10 -2.59 -12.29 4.56
CA ALA A 10 -2.61 -11.27 3.51
C ALA A 10 -4.02 -10.73 3.25
N THR A 11 -5.01 -11.63 3.17
CA THR A 11 -6.41 -11.25 2.98
C THR A 11 -6.91 -10.41 4.14
N SER A 12 -6.50 -10.72 5.37
CA SER A 12 -6.87 -9.97 6.57
C SER A 12 -6.35 -8.53 6.52
N LEU A 13 -5.06 -8.33 6.23
CA LEU A 13 -4.47 -6.99 6.05
C LEU A 13 -5.17 -6.22 4.92
N CYS A 14 -5.34 -6.85 3.77
CA CYS A 14 -5.99 -6.25 2.61
C CYS A 14 -7.44 -5.84 2.91
N THR A 15 -8.16 -6.67 3.67
CA THR A 15 -9.52 -6.36 4.14
C THR A 15 -9.52 -5.17 5.09
N SER A 16 -8.57 -5.09 6.02
CA SER A 16 -8.44 -3.94 6.91
C SER A 16 -8.21 -2.64 6.15
N PHE A 17 -7.37 -2.64 5.11
CA PHE A 17 -7.22 -1.49 4.20
C PHE A 17 -8.51 -1.18 3.44
N ALA A 18 -9.12 -2.16 2.77
CA ALA A 18 -10.35 -1.94 2.00
C ALA A 18 -11.50 -1.36 2.84
N GLN A 19 -11.56 -1.70 4.13
CA GLN A 19 -12.57 -1.23 5.08
C GLN A 19 -12.20 0.08 5.80
N LYS A 20 -11.06 0.71 5.47
CA LYS A 20 -10.52 1.87 6.19
C LYS A 20 -10.45 1.63 7.70
N SER A 21 -9.97 0.46 8.10
CA SER A 21 -9.80 0.12 9.51
C SER A 21 -8.95 1.18 10.22
N PRO A 22 -9.24 1.50 11.49
CA PRO A 22 -8.50 2.51 12.22
C PRO A 22 -7.03 2.08 12.40
N PRO A 23 -6.10 3.03 12.62
CA PRO A 23 -4.67 2.74 12.69
C PRO A 23 -4.27 1.58 13.62
N PRO A 24 -4.84 1.41 14.83
CA PRO A 24 -4.49 0.28 15.69
C PRO A 24 -4.75 -1.09 15.05
N ASN A 25 -5.84 -1.23 14.28
CA ASN A 25 -6.20 -2.47 13.60
C ASN A 25 -5.33 -2.72 12.37
N LEU A 26 -4.85 -1.67 11.70
CA LEU A 26 -3.87 -1.80 10.62
C LEU A 26 -2.51 -2.20 11.19
N LEU A 27 -2.09 -1.51 12.25
CA LEU A 27 -0.80 -1.72 12.92
C LEU A 27 -0.66 -3.14 13.49
N SER A 28 -1.76 -3.78 13.90
CA SER A 28 -1.72 -5.15 14.44
C SER A 28 -1.33 -6.22 13.43
N HIS A 29 -1.32 -5.92 12.12
CA HIS A 29 -0.84 -6.85 11.08
C HIS A 29 0.68 -6.84 10.89
N PHE A 30 1.37 -5.83 11.41
CA PHE A 30 2.80 -5.62 11.18
C PHE A 30 3.65 -6.11 12.34
N SER A 31 4.83 -6.64 12.02
CA SER A 31 5.85 -7.01 13.01
C SER A 31 6.42 -5.75 13.67
N PRO A 32 6.86 -5.80 14.94
CA PRO A 32 7.60 -4.70 15.57
C PRO A 32 8.82 -4.21 14.77
N LYS A 33 9.41 -5.08 13.93
CA LYS A 33 10.60 -4.82 13.11
C LYS A 33 10.28 -4.65 11.62
N ILE A 34 9.02 -4.35 11.28
CA ILE A 34 8.55 -4.08 9.92
C ILE A 34 9.43 -3.06 9.20
N LYS A 35 9.62 -3.25 7.89
CA LYS A 35 10.07 -2.21 6.97
C LYS A 35 9.00 -1.98 5.90
N ALA A 36 8.57 -0.74 5.71
CA ALA A 36 7.63 -0.35 4.66
C ALA A 36 8.32 0.52 3.60
N PHE A 37 7.97 0.31 2.32
CA PHE A 37 8.52 1.08 1.21
C PHE A 37 7.54 1.16 0.03
N GLU A 38 7.14 2.37 -0.34
CA GLU A 38 6.39 2.62 -1.57
C GLU A 38 7.35 3.08 -2.67
N HIS A 39 7.37 2.36 -3.78
CA HIS A 39 8.31 2.59 -4.87
C HIS A 39 7.90 3.77 -5.74
N GLY A 40 8.85 4.68 -5.99
CA GLY A 40 8.68 5.80 -6.90
C GLY A 40 9.65 6.95 -6.60
N PRO A 41 9.56 8.07 -7.34
CA PRO A 41 10.39 9.25 -7.11
C PRO A 41 10.06 9.96 -5.79
N GLN A 42 11.04 10.17 -4.91
CA GLN A 42 10.86 10.80 -3.59
C GLN A 42 10.25 12.21 -3.63
N ASN A 43 10.41 12.94 -4.73
CA ASN A 43 9.86 14.28 -4.89
C ASN A 43 8.35 14.27 -5.19
N PHE A 44 7.72 13.11 -5.43
CA PHE A 44 6.30 13.01 -5.74
C PHE A 44 5.41 13.13 -4.50
N ALA A 45 5.77 12.48 -3.40
CA ALA A 45 5.08 12.60 -2.11
C ALA A 45 6.02 12.19 -0.95
N PRO A 46 5.77 12.67 0.29
CA PRO A 46 6.65 12.42 1.43
C PRO A 46 6.71 10.96 1.91
N PHE A 47 5.83 10.10 1.39
CA PHE A 47 5.79 8.66 1.68
C PHE A 47 6.34 7.79 0.54
N ILE A 48 6.66 8.37 -0.62
CA ILE A 48 7.17 7.64 -1.80
C ILE A 48 8.70 7.63 -1.79
N GLY A 49 9.30 6.52 -2.21
CA GLY A 49 10.76 6.37 -2.36
C GLY A 49 11.51 6.42 -1.03
N ARG A 50 10.81 6.28 0.10
CA ARG A 50 11.35 6.41 1.46
C ARG A 50 11.07 5.12 2.23
N GLU A 51 12.09 4.62 2.94
CA GLU A 51 11.93 3.48 3.85
C GLU A 51 11.44 3.95 5.22
N PHE A 52 10.43 3.26 5.73
CA PHE A 52 9.88 3.44 7.07
C PHE A 52 10.17 2.17 7.87
N GLU A 53 10.83 2.31 9.03
CA GLU A 53 11.30 1.18 9.82
C GLU A 53 10.63 1.15 11.21
N GLY A 54 10.31 -0.06 11.65
CA GLY A 54 9.62 -0.30 12.91
C GLY A 54 8.16 0.17 12.93
N ILE A 55 7.49 -0.07 14.05
CA ILE A 55 6.08 0.32 14.23
C ILE A 55 5.93 1.83 14.21
N GLU A 56 6.87 2.57 14.77
CA GLU A 56 6.86 4.04 14.71
C GLU A 56 6.95 4.53 13.26
N GLY A 57 7.84 3.93 12.45
CA GLY A 57 7.96 4.26 11.04
C GLY A 57 6.70 3.96 10.25
N VAL A 58 6.09 2.79 10.44
CA VAL A 58 4.82 2.45 9.75
C VAL A 58 3.67 3.32 10.24
N THR A 59 3.66 3.72 11.51
CA THR A 59 2.69 4.69 12.04
C THR A 59 2.84 6.04 11.35
N GLU A 60 4.08 6.51 11.14
CA GLU A 60 4.34 7.72 10.35
C GLU A 60 3.86 7.56 8.91
N TYR A 61 4.16 6.44 8.26
CA TYR A 61 3.72 6.13 6.90
C TYR A 61 2.19 6.19 6.76
N LEU A 62 1.45 5.49 7.63
CA LEU A 62 -0.02 5.50 7.62
C LEU A 62 -0.58 6.90 7.91
N SER A 63 0.07 7.67 8.78
CA SER A 63 -0.30 9.05 9.06
C SER A 63 -0.10 9.96 7.85
N LEU A 64 0.99 9.79 7.10
CA LEU A 64 1.24 10.50 5.86
C LEU A 64 0.22 10.12 4.78
N LEU A 65 -0.08 8.83 4.62
CA LEU A 65 -1.13 8.40 3.69
C LEU A 65 -2.47 9.08 4.01
N GLY A 66 -2.94 8.99 5.25
CA GLY A 66 -4.21 9.60 5.66
C GLY A 66 -4.23 11.14 5.62
N LYS A 67 -3.06 11.78 5.64
CA LYS A 67 -2.93 13.24 5.49
C LYS A 67 -3.12 13.70 4.04
N TYR A 68 -2.63 12.92 3.08
CA TYR A 68 -2.53 13.34 1.67
C TYR A 68 -3.53 12.64 0.75
N LEU A 69 -3.95 11.43 1.10
CA LEU A 69 -4.79 10.57 0.29
C LEU A 69 -6.09 10.22 1.01
N ASP A 70 -7.18 10.25 0.26
CA ASP A 70 -8.36 9.47 0.55
C ASP A 70 -8.57 8.45 -0.57
N TYR A 71 -9.33 7.38 -0.29
CA TYR A 71 -9.66 6.37 -1.29
C TYR A 71 -11.06 5.81 -1.12
N GLU A 72 -11.64 5.30 -2.20
CA GLU A 72 -12.94 4.63 -2.20
C GLU A 72 -12.91 3.41 -3.12
N ALA A 73 -13.84 2.48 -2.90
CA ALA A 73 -13.97 1.25 -3.68
C ALA A 73 -12.67 0.41 -3.78
N MET A 74 -11.81 0.46 -2.75
CA MET A 74 -10.60 -0.33 -2.70
C MET A 74 -10.94 -1.83 -2.64
N SER A 75 -10.30 -2.63 -3.49
CA SER A 75 -10.49 -4.07 -3.56
C SER A 75 -9.21 -4.78 -3.96
N PHE A 76 -9.12 -6.06 -3.60
CA PHE A 76 -7.92 -6.87 -3.78
C PHE A 76 -8.26 -8.18 -4.49
N SER A 77 -7.38 -8.63 -5.37
CA SER A 77 -7.53 -9.86 -6.15
C SER A 77 -6.16 -10.41 -6.56
N GLU A 78 -6.14 -11.58 -7.21
CA GLU A 78 -4.91 -12.14 -7.80
C GLU A 78 -3.79 -12.35 -6.77
N TYR A 79 -4.12 -12.99 -5.63
CA TYR A 79 -3.14 -13.35 -4.62
C TYR A 79 -2.20 -14.45 -5.14
N PHE A 80 -0.90 -14.23 -5.00
CA PHE A 80 0.14 -15.20 -5.30
C PHE A 80 0.96 -15.47 -4.04
N VAL A 81 1.01 -16.73 -3.62
CA VAL A 81 1.67 -17.15 -2.37
C VAL A 81 2.93 -17.94 -2.69
N ASP A 82 4.05 -17.53 -2.10
CA ASP A 82 5.31 -18.27 -2.10
C ASP A 82 5.58 -18.79 -0.68
N GLU A 83 5.24 -20.05 -0.43
CA GLU A 83 5.43 -20.72 0.87
C GLU A 83 6.91 -20.86 1.25
N ARG A 84 7.78 -21.01 0.25
CA ARG A 84 9.22 -21.21 0.46
C ARG A 84 9.86 -19.93 0.98
N LEU A 85 9.44 -18.77 0.48
CA LEU A 85 9.93 -17.47 0.94
C LEU A 85 9.07 -16.84 2.03
N GLY A 86 7.87 -17.39 2.31
CA GLY A 86 6.93 -16.78 3.25
C GLY A 86 6.39 -15.45 2.74
N LYS A 87 6.07 -15.37 1.45
CA LYS A 87 5.67 -14.12 0.79
C LYS A 87 4.31 -14.23 0.14
N VAL A 88 3.61 -13.10 0.10
CA VAL A 88 2.39 -12.95 -0.70
C VAL A 88 2.52 -11.70 -1.58
N SER A 89 2.28 -11.85 -2.87
CA SER A 89 2.03 -10.73 -3.78
C SER A 89 0.54 -10.63 -4.07
N VAL A 90 0.00 -9.42 -4.13
CA VAL A 90 -1.44 -9.21 -4.37
C VAL A 90 -1.64 -7.96 -5.20
N LYS A 91 -2.64 -7.99 -6.09
CA LYS A 91 -3.07 -6.83 -6.85
C LYS A 91 -4.22 -6.14 -6.11
N GLY A 92 -4.08 -4.83 -5.94
CA GLY A 92 -5.14 -3.95 -5.49
C GLY A 92 -5.61 -3.03 -6.60
N LYS A 93 -6.81 -2.50 -6.42
CA LYS A 93 -7.34 -1.37 -7.20
C LYS A 93 -8.21 -0.50 -6.31
N GLY A 94 -8.31 0.77 -6.64
CA GLY A 94 -9.20 1.70 -5.96
C GLY A 94 -9.26 3.04 -6.66
N ARG A 95 -10.19 3.88 -6.21
CA ARG A 95 -10.26 5.28 -6.63
C ARG A 95 -9.65 6.15 -5.54
N PHE A 96 -8.57 6.85 -5.86
CA PHE A 96 -7.83 7.67 -4.93
C PHE A 96 -8.14 9.14 -5.16
N THR A 97 -7.97 9.95 -4.11
CA THR A 97 -8.15 11.38 -4.11
C THR A 97 -6.96 12.03 -3.43
N TRP A 98 -6.31 12.98 -4.08
CA TRP A 98 -5.36 13.86 -3.39
C TRP A 98 -6.15 14.91 -2.62
N ILE A 99 -6.07 14.88 -1.29
CA ILE A 99 -7.00 15.61 -0.41
C ILE A 99 -6.97 17.12 -0.67
N GLU A 100 -5.77 17.69 -0.85
CA GLU A 100 -5.60 19.15 -0.96
C GLU A 100 -6.21 19.72 -2.25
N THR A 101 -6.09 19.01 -3.37
CA THR A 101 -6.56 19.46 -4.68
C THR A 101 -7.94 18.91 -5.04
N GLY A 102 -8.37 17.84 -4.35
CA GLY A 102 -9.59 17.11 -4.66
C GLY A 102 -9.52 16.28 -5.96
N VAL A 103 -8.36 16.23 -6.62
CA VAL A 103 -8.20 15.47 -7.85
C VAL A 103 -8.28 13.97 -7.55
N LYS A 104 -9.09 13.28 -8.34
CA LYS A 104 -9.31 11.85 -8.24
C LYS A 104 -8.74 11.10 -9.43
N TRP A 105 -8.26 9.88 -9.20
CA TRP A 105 -7.85 8.95 -10.26
C TRP A 105 -8.20 7.52 -9.84
N ASP A 106 -8.39 6.65 -10.84
CA ASP A 106 -8.48 5.21 -10.62
C ASP A 106 -7.09 4.62 -10.85
N GLU A 107 -6.60 3.81 -9.90
CA GLU A 107 -5.32 3.11 -10.06
C GLU A 107 -5.44 1.63 -9.73
N GLY A 108 -4.58 0.85 -10.39
CA GLY A 108 -4.17 -0.46 -9.95
C GLY A 108 -2.81 -0.36 -9.28
N PHE A 109 -2.61 -1.14 -8.22
CA PHE A 109 -1.34 -1.21 -7.49
C PHE A 109 -1.06 -2.66 -7.10
N THR A 110 0.15 -2.95 -6.65
CA THR A 110 0.50 -4.25 -6.10
C THR A 110 1.20 -4.12 -4.76
N TYR A 111 0.93 -5.08 -3.87
CA TYR A 111 1.71 -5.28 -2.66
C TYR A 111 2.62 -6.49 -2.81
N THR A 112 3.82 -6.41 -2.25
CA THR A 112 4.64 -7.57 -1.88
C THR A 112 4.80 -7.58 -0.37
N LEU A 113 4.33 -8.65 0.25
CA LEU A 113 4.23 -8.85 1.70
C LEU A 113 5.16 -9.99 2.09
N ASP A 114 6.20 -9.71 2.88
CA ASP A 114 7.03 -10.75 3.49
C ASP A 114 6.56 -10.98 4.92
N TYR A 115 6.41 -12.24 5.33
CA TYR A 115 5.89 -12.61 6.64
C TYR A 115 6.96 -13.21 7.54
N VAL A 116 6.76 -12.98 8.85
CA VAL A 116 7.44 -13.67 9.94
C VAL A 116 6.39 -14.20 10.91
N GLU A 117 6.73 -15.24 11.65
CA GLU A 117 5.90 -15.74 12.74
C GLU A 117 6.38 -15.11 14.06
N GLU A 118 5.48 -14.41 14.75
CA GLU A 118 5.74 -13.78 16.05
C GLU A 118 4.56 -14.07 16.97
N ASP A 119 4.84 -14.62 18.15
CA ASP A 119 3.83 -15.00 19.16
C ASP A 119 2.72 -15.93 18.61
N GLY A 120 3.06 -16.78 17.64
CA GLY A 120 2.13 -17.72 17.00
C GLY A 120 1.23 -17.09 15.94
N GLU A 121 1.44 -15.82 15.58
CA GLU A 121 0.72 -15.11 14.53
C GLU A 121 1.66 -14.74 13.37
N LEU A 122 1.12 -14.74 12.15
CA LEU A 122 1.85 -14.23 10.99
C LEU A 122 1.75 -12.70 10.96
N LYS A 123 2.91 -12.04 10.99
CA LYS A 123 3.05 -10.59 10.90
C LYS A 123 3.81 -10.21 9.64
N VAL A 124 3.41 -9.11 9.02
CA VAL A 124 4.15 -8.55 7.89
C VAL A 124 5.46 -7.94 8.42
N ALA A 125 6.59 -8.40 7.89
CA ALA A 125 7.94 -7.88 8.19
C ALA A 125 8.49 -6.99 7.07
N ARG A 126 8.01 -7.14 5.83
CA ARG A 126 8.32 -6.23 4.72
C ARG A 126 7.03 -5.93 3.97
N TYR A 127 6.69 -4.65 3.88
CA TYR A 127 5.55 -4.14 3.13
C TYR A 127 6.06 -3.29 1.96
N GLN A 128 5.81 -3.72 0.73
CA GLN A 128 6.25 -2.97 -0.45
C GLN A 128 5.07 -2.69 -1.38
N VAL A 129 5.03 -1.47 -1.92
CA VAL A 129 3.94 -1.00 -2.78
C VAL A 129 4.50 -0.52 -4.12
N TRP A 130 3.88 -0.94 -5.22
CA TRP A 130 4.04 -0.34 -6.54
C TRP A 130 2.68 0.15 -7.02
N ALA A 131 2.58 1.45 -7.29
CA ALA A 131 1.33 2.12 -7.68
C ALA A 131 1.58 3.10 -8.85
N ASP A 132 0.53 3.78 -9.31
CA ASP A 132 0.64 4.81 -10.34
C ASP A 132 1.10 6.15 -9.76
N THR A 133 2.40 6.21 -9.46
CA THR A 133 3.00 7.42 -8.90
C THR A 133 2.94 8.63 -9.85
N GLY A 134 2.75 8.40 -11.16
CA GLY A 134 2.56 9.47 -12.15
C GLY A 134 1.19 10.15 -11.98
N ALA A 135 0.12 9.36 -11.88
CA ALA A 135 -1.22 9.86 -11.60
C ALA A 135 -1.26 10.63 -10.27
N LEU A 136 -0.64 10.08 -9.22
CA LEU A 136 -0.53 10.73 -7.92
C LEU A 136 0.20 12.08 -8.00
N TYR A 137 1.32 12.14 -8.71
CA TYR A 137 2.08 13.39 -8.87
C TYR A 137 1.26 14.47 -9.57
N LEU A 138 0.55 14.11 -10.65
CA LEU A 138 -0.34 15.03 -11.34
C LEU A 138 -1.49 15.48 -10.43
N ALA A 139 -2.11 14.56 -9.69
CA ALA A 139 -3.19 14.87 -8.76
C ALA A 139 -2.74 15.87 -7.68
N ARG A 140 -1.53 15.71 -7.15
CA ARG A 140 -0.90 16.68 -6.23
C ARG A 140 -0.74 18.07 -6.86
N LEU A 141 -0.48 18.15 -8.16
CA LEU A 141 -0.40 19.42 -8.90
C LEU A 141 -1.76 19.97 -9.35
N GLY A 142 -2.86 19.30 -9.02
CA GLY A 142 -4.20 19.68 -9.47
C GLY A 142 -4.49 19.31 -10.93
N GLN A 143 -3.72 18.39 -11.51
CA GLN A 143 -3.83 17.92 -12.89
C GLN A 143 -4.27 16.45 -12.93
N ARG A 144 -4.84 16.01 -14.04
CA ARG A 144 -5.21 14.61 -14.23
C ARG A 144 -4.39 13.96 -15.34
N VAL A 145 -4.28 12.64 -15.30
CA VAL A 145 -3.56 11.88 -16.34
C VAL A 145 -4.17 12.14 -17.72
N GLU A 146 -5.49 12.26 -17.80
CA GLU A 146 -6.21 12.51 -19.06
C GLU A 146 -5.95 13.90 -19.65
N ASP A 147 -5.41 14.84 -18.86
CA ASP A 147 -5.04 16.17 -19.32
C ASP A 147 -3.63 16.17 -19.97
N VAL A 148 -2.84 15.10 -19.80
CA VAL A 148 -1.51 14.97 -20.40
C VAL A 148 -1.66 14.61 -21.89
N PRO A 149 -1.10 15.40 -22.82
CA PRO A 149 -1.14 15.07 -24.24
C PRO A 149 -0.50 13.72 -24.52
N ALA A 150 -1.20 12.87 -25.29
CA ALA A 150 -0.61 11.64 -25.80
C ALA A 150 0.65 11.98 -26.63
N ILE A 151 1.67 11.14 -26.51
CA ILE A 151 2.83 11.23 -27.40
C ILE A 151 2.33 10.88 -28.80
N ALA A 152 2.50 11.80 -29.75
CA ALA A 152 2.26 11.52 -31.16
C ALA A 152 3.39 10.60 -31.67
N ASP A 153 3.01 9.53 -32.37
CA ASP A 153 3.93 8.60 -33.04
C ASP A 153 4.79 9.28 -34.12
#